data_AF-A0A5F9D9R4-F1
#
_entry.id   AF-A0A5F9D9R4-F1
#
_cell.length_a   1.000
_cell.length_b   1.000
_cell.length_c   1.000
_cell.angle_alpha   90.00
_cell.angle_beta   90.00
_cell.angle_gamma   90.00
#
_symmetry.space_group_name_H-M   'P 1'
#
loop_
_entity.id
_entity.type
_entity.pdbx_description
1 polymer ?
#
loop_
_entity_poly.entity_id
_entity_poly.type
_entity_poly.pdbx_seq_one_letter_code
_entity_poly.pdbx_strand_id
1 'polypeptide(L)'
;MPAASSELPSPPTAQEQGAEARPPHRELQYLGQIKHILRCGFRKEDRTGTGTLSVFGMQVCYSLRDEFPLLTTKRVFWKGVLEELLWFIKGSTNKETR
;
A
#
# COMPACT_ATOMS: atom_id res chain seq x y z
N MET A 1 40.44 -58.28 -16.78
CA MET A 1 40.89 -57.29 -17.79
C MET A 1 39.62 -56.75 -18.48
N PRO A 2 39.55 -55.44 -18.75
CA PRO A 2 38.56 -54.46 -18.22
C PRO A 2 37.32 -54.27 -19.15
N ALA A 3 36.23 -53.57 -18.81
CA ALA A 3 36.07 -52.35 -18.05
C ALA A 3 34.72 -52.30 -17.30
N ALA A 4 34.76 -51.88 -16.05
CA ALA A 4 33.58 -51.48 -15.29
C ALA A 4 33.26 -50.02 -15.62
N SER A 5 32.11 -49.77 -16.24
CA SER A 5 31.57 -48.42 -16.42
C SER A 5 31.15 -47.88 -15.05
N SER A 6 31.96 -46.99 -14.51
CA SER A 6 31.66 -46.17 -13.34
C SER A 6 30.76 -45.00 -13.77
N GLU A 7 29.44 -45.19 -13.75
CA GLU A 7 28.51 -44.06 -13.74
C GLU A 7 28.36 -43.59 -12.30
N LEU A 8 29.06 -42.51 -11.97
CA LEU A 8 28.78 -41.69 -10.79
C LEU A 8 27.35 -41.14 -10.92
N PRO A 9 26.51 -41.17 -9.88
CA PRO A 9 25.22 -40.48 -9.93
C PRO A 9 25.47 -38.98 -10.06
N SER A 10 24.86 -38.38 -11.08
CA SER A 10 24.85 -36.94 -11.32
C SER A 10 24.48 -36.18 -10.04
N PRO A 11 25.12 -35.03 -9.75
CA PRO A 11 24.74 -34.22 -8.61
C PRO A 11 23.27 -33.80 -8.74
N PRO A 12 22.52 -33.72 -7.62
CA PRO A 12 21.14 -33.24 -7.66
C PRO A 12 21.17 -31.85 -8.30
N THR A 13 20.37 -31.68 -9.34
CA THR A 13 20.12 -30.41 -10.02
C THR A 13 19.90 -29.34 -8.96
N ALA A 14 20.89 -28.47 -8.83
CA ALA A 14 20.78 -27.31 -8.00
C ALA A 14 19.61 -26.47 -8.51
N GLN A 15 18.84 -25.95 -7.56
CA GLN A 15 17.88 -24.84 -7.70
C GLN A 15 16.42 -25.23 -7.97
N GLU A 16 15.81 -25.94 -7.02
CA GLU A 16 14.53 -25.46 -6.48
C GLU A 16 14.78 -24.16 -5.71
N GLN A 17 14.88 -23.05 -6.45
CA GLN A 17 14.85 -21.72 -5.83
C GLN A 17 13.40 -21.40 -5.50
N GLY A 18 13.14 -21.27 -4.19
CA GLY A 18 11.84 -21.11 -3.60
C GLY A 18 11.06 -19.94 -4.17
N ALA A 19 9.73 -20.07 -4.15
CA ALA A 19 8.80 -18.98 -4.34
C ALA A 19 9.11 -17.88 -3.32
N GLU A 20 9.88 -16.89 -3.73
CA GLU A 20 10.24 -15.73 -2.92
C GLU A 20 8.95 -14.96 -2.64
N ALA A 21 8.44 -15.08 -1.41
CA ALA A 21 7.21 -14.43 -0.99
C ALA A 21 7.39 -12.91 -1.08
N ARG A 22 6.82 -12.29 -2.12
CA ARG A 22 6.83 -10.84 -2.30
C ARG A 22 6.34 -10.17 -1.01
N PRO A 23 7.04 -9.15 -0.48
CA PRO A 23 6.61 -8.49 0.74
C PRO A 23 5.17 -7.98 0.58
N PRO A 24 4.34 -8.05 1.64
CA PRO A 24 2.94 -7.69 1.55
C PRO A 24 2.77 -6.22 1.13
N HIS A 25 1.81 -5.97 0.24
CA HIS A 25 1.55 -4.65 -0.31
C HIS A 25 1.21 -3.64 0.82
N ARG A 26 1.86 -2.47 0.84
CA ARG A 26 1.76 -1.54 1.97
C ARG A 26 0.37 -0.93 2.16
N GLU A 27 -0.45 -0.88 1.11
CA GLU A 27 -1.87 -0.47 1.19
C GLU A 27 -2.70 -1.35 2.12
N LEU A 28 -2.29 -2.59 2.41
CA LEU A 28 -2.97 -3.45 3.38
C LEU A 28 -3.01 -2.81 4.78
N GLN A 29 -2.05 -1.95 5.12
CA GLN A 29 -2.09 -1.16 6.36
C GLN A 29 -3.32 -0.24 6.39
N TYR A 30 -3.59 0.50 5.31
CA TYR A 30 -4.77 1.35 5.18
C TYR A 30 -6.07 0.55 5.27
N LEU A 31 -6.16 -0.57 4.55
CA LEU A 31 -7.35 -1.44 4.59
C LEU A 31 -7.56 -2.07 5.98
N GLY A 32 -6.46 -2.43 6.67
CA GLY A 32 -6.49 -2.89 8.05
C GLY A 32 -7.08 -1.85 9.00
N GLN A 33 -6.68 -0.58 8.84
CA GLN A 33 -7.25 0.51 9.64
C GLN A 33 -8.75 0.69 9.39
N ILE A 34 -9.20 0.67 8.12
CA ILE A 34 -10.63 0.75 7.80
C ILE A 34 -11.39 -0.40 8.46
N LYS A 35 -10.89 -1.64 8.34
CA LYS A 35 -11.52 -2.81 8.96
C LYS A 35 -11.61 -2.65 10.48
N HIS A 36 -10.60 -2.08 11.12
CA HIS A 36 -10.62 -1.80 12.55
C HIS A 36 -11.68 -0.77 12.93
N ILE A 37 -11.76 0.35 12.19
CA ILE A 37 -12.79 1.40 12.42
C ILE A 37 -14.20 0.82 12.27
N LEU A 38 -14.43 -0.02 11.26
CA LEU A 38 -15.74 -0.64 11.03
C LEU A 38 -16.15 -1.63 12.14
N ARG A 39 -15.17 -2.30 12.77
CA ARG A 39 -15.43 -3.31 13.81
C ARG A 39 -15.49 -2.73 15.22
N CYS A 40 -14.61 -1.78 15.53
CA CYS A 40 -14.35 -1.29 16.88
C CYS A 40 -14.58 0.22 17.04
N GLY A 41 -14.94 0.93 15.97
CA GLY A 41 -15.15 2.37 16.00
C GLY A 41 -16.41 2.78 16.75
N PHE A 42 -16.36 3.96 17.35
CA PHE A 42 -17.49 4.59 18.02
C PHE A 42 -18.27 5.45 17.03
N ARG A 43 -19.60 5.35 17.08
CA ARG A 43 -20.49 6.21 16.29
C ARG A 43 -20.54 7.60 16.92
N LYS A 44 -20.30 8.62 16.11
CA LYS A 44 -20.31 10.03 16.50
C LYS A 44 -21.15 10.85 15.54
N GLU A 45 -21.96 11.76 16.06
CA GLU A 45 -22.69 12.72 15.24
C GLU A 45 -21.76 13.85 14.78
N ASP A 46 -21.95 14.30 13.53
CA ASP A 46 -21.15 15.36 12.91
C ASP A 46 -22.01 16.60 12.63
N ARG A 47 -21.36 17.72 12.27
CA ARG A 47 -22.04 18.99 11.97
C ARG A 47 -22.99 18.93 10.76
N THR A 48 -22.88 17.89 9.94
CA THR A 48 -23.66 17.67 8.72
C THR A 48 -24.82 16.70 8.93
N GLY A 49 -24.97 16.11 10.12
CA GLY A 49 -26.03 15.16 10.44
C GLY A 49 -25.90 13.79 9.76
N THR A 50 -24.77 13.50 9.10
CA THR A 50 -24.53 12.20 8.45
C THR A 50 -24.05 11.16 9.47
N GLY A 51 -23.26 11.63 10.44
CA GLY A 51 -22.63 10.77 11.43
C GLY A 51 -21.43 9.98 10.88
N THR A 52 -20.54 9.59 11.77
CA THR A 52 -19.27 8.92 11.44
C THR A 52 -18.98 7.78 12.40
N LEU A 53 -18.26 6.75 11.92
CA LEU A 53 -17.57 5.78 12.77
C LEU A 53 -16.11 6.22 12.92
N SER A 54 -15.62 6.28 14.15
CA SER A 54 -14.28 6.81 14.42
C SER A 54 -13.56 6.03 15.52
N VAL A 55 -12.24 5.95 15.38
CA VAL A 55 -11.31 5.49 16.42
C VAL A 55 -10.30 6.62 16.64
N PHE A 56 -9.98 6.91 17.90
CA PHE A 56 -9.01 7.95 18.22
C PHE A 56 -7.58 7.42 18.11
N GLY A 57 -6.72 8.17 17.41
CA GLY A 57 -5.28 7.90 17.33
C GLY A 57 -4.94 6.65 16.51
N MET A 58 -4.76 6.82 15.19
CA MET A 58 -4.25 5.76 14.32
C MET A 58 -3.03 6.27 13.53
N GLN A 59 -2.07 5.37 13.29
CA GLN A 59 -0.83 5.71 12.61
C GLN A 59 -0.43 4.61 11.62
N VAL A 60 0.07 5.03 10.46
CA VAL A 60 0.69 4.18 9.45
C VAL A 60 1.90 4.87 8.86
N CYS A 61 2.86 4.06 8.42
CA CYS A 61 4.09 4.54 7.78
C CYS A 61 4.19 3.98 6.35
N TYR A 62 4.55 4.85 5.41
CA TYR A 62 4.77 4.49 4.01
C TYR A 62 6.22 4.81 3.64
N SER A 63 6.89 3.87 2.98
CA SER A 63 8.21 4.13 2.38
C SER A 63 8.01 4.88 1.07
N LEU A 64 8.76 5.97 0.87
CA LEU A 64 8.74 6.74 -0.37
C LEU A 64 9.94 6.45 -1.29
N ARG A 65 10.80 5.48 -0.91
CA ARG A 65 12.04 5.18 -1.66
C ARG A 65 11.74 4.53 -3.01
N ASP A 66 10.84 3.56 -3.00
CA ASP A 66 10.60 2.66 -4.14
C ASP A 66 9.19 2.84 -4.73
N GLU A 67 8.29 3.52 -4.01
CA GLU A 67 6.88 3.64 -4.38
C GLU A 67 6.26 4.95 -3.87
N PHE A 68 5.23 5.43 -4.59
CA PHE A 68 4.36 6.51 -4.14
C PHE A 68 3.06 5.92 -3.60
N PRO A 69 2.63 6.25 -2.36
CA PRO A 69 1.50 5.60 -1.70
C PRO A 69 0.14 6.11 -2.21
N LEU A 70 -0.11 5.97 -3.51
CA LEU A 70 -1.43 6.20 -4.10
C LEU A 70 -2.27 4.93 -3.95
N LEU A 71 -3.47 5.07 -3.40
CA LEU A 71 -4.38 3.93 -3.21
C LEU A 71 -4.77 3.32 -4.56
N THR A 72 -4.74 2.00 -4.63
CA THR A 72 -5.06 1.22 -5.83
C THR A 72 -6.42 0.56 -5.73
N THR A 73 -6.91 0.24 -4.53
CA THR A 73 -8.23 -0.41 -4.37
C THR A 73 -9.40 0.54 -4.66
N LYS A 74 -9.14 1.85 -4.69
CA LYS A 74 -10.10 2.87 -5.09
C LYS A 74 -9.35 4.00 -5.79
N ARG A 75 -9.83 4.39 -6.98
CA ARG A 75 -9.22 5.46 -7.77
C ARG A 75 -9.21 6.78 -7.02
N VAL A 76 -8.02 7.38 -6.91
CA VAL A 76 -7.80 8.73 -6.38
C VAL A 76 -7.76 9.74 -7.54
N PHE A 77 -8.34 10.93 -7.34
CA PHE A 77 -8.32 11.99 -8.36
C PHE A 77 -6.96 12.71 -8.39
N TRP A 78 -5.99 12.13 -9.09
CA TRP A 78 -4.60 12.59 -9.11
C TRP A 78 -4.40 14.03 -9.63
N LYS A 79 -5.11 14.42 -10.69
CA LYS A 79 -4.97 15.76 -11.28
C LYS A 79 -5.30 16.87 -10.26
N GLY A 80 -6.42 16.74 -9.55
CA GLY A 80 -6.80 17.70 -8.51
C GLY A 80 -5.81 17.74 -7.36
N VAL A 81 -5.32 16.60 -6.88
CA VAL A 81 -4.31 16.56 -5.80
C VAL A 81 -3.04 17.31 -6.20
N LEU A 82 -2.56 17.12 -7.43
CA LEU A 82 -1.37 17.81 -7.94
C LEU A 82 -1.60 19.32 -8.12
N GLU A 83 -2.73 19.72 -8.71
CA GLU A 83 -3.08 21.12 -8.91
C GLU A 83 -3.23 21.86 -7.57
N GLU A 84 -3.90 21.25 -6.59
CA GLU A 84 -4.03 21.79 -5.23
C GLU A 84 -2.66 21.93 -4.54
N LEU A 85 -1.77 20.94 -4.69
CA LEU A 85 -0.43 21.01 -4.12
C LEU A 85 0.38 22.17 -4.72
N LEU A 86 0.34 22.35 -6.04
CA LEU A 86 1.01 23.47 -6.71
C LEU A 86 0.39 24.82 -6.32
N TRP A 87 -0.92 24.86 -6.09
CA TRP A 87 -1.62 26.04 -5.58
C TRP A 87 -1.17 26.40 -4.15
N PHE A 88 -1.02 25.43 -3.26
CA PHE A 88 -0.49 25.65 -1.90
C PHE A 88 0.94 26.21 -1.94
N ILE A 89 1.82 25.65 -2.77
CA ILE A 89 3.22 26.11 -2.90
C ILE A 89 3.28 27.56 -3.41
N LYS A 90 2.35 27.96 -4.30
CA LYS A 90 2.24 29.34 -4.79
C LYS A 90 1.75 30.33 -3.73
N GLY A 91 1.21 29.86 -2.60
CA GLY A 91 0.63 30.71 -1.56
C GLY A 91 -0.62 31.47 -2.03
N SER A 92 -1.25 31.02 -3.12
CA SER A 92 -2.48 31.64 -3.62
C SER A 92 -3.64 31.27 -2.70
N THR A 93 -4.56 32.21 -2.50
CA THR A 93 -5.85 31.99 -1.84
C THR A 93 -7.01 32.10 -2.83
N ASN A 94 -6.73 32.42 -4.09
CA ASN A 94 -7.74 32.55 -5.14
C ASN A 94 -8.15 31.17 -5.66
N LYS A 95 -9.45 30.88 -5.63
CA LYS A 95 -10.05 29.62 -6.10
C LYS A 95 -10.27 29.59 -7.62
N GLU A 96 -10.11 30.72 -8.29
CA GLU A 96 -10.23 30.81 -9.74
C GLU A 96 -8.93 30.31 -10.40
N THR A 97 -9.02 29.11 -10.97
CA THR A 97 -8.03 28.62 -11.94
C THR A 97 -8.53 29.07 -13.31
N ARG A 98 -7.83 30.00 -13.96
CA ARG A 98 -8.05 30.32 -15.38
C ARG A 98 -7.50 29.20 -16.26
#